data_AF-A0A1X1QSL7-F1
#
_entry.id   AF-A0A1X1QSL7-F1
#
_cell.length_a   1.000
_cell.length_b   1.000
_cell.length_c   1.000
_cell.angle_alpha   90.00
_cell.angle_beta   90.00
_cell.angle_gamma   90.00
#
_symmetry.space_group_name_H-M   'P 1'
#
loop_
_entity.id
_entity.type
_entity.pdbx_description
1 polymer ?
#
loop_
_entity_poly.entity_id
_entity_poly.type
_entity_poly.pdbx_seq_one_letter_code
_entity_poly.pdbx_strand_id
1 'polypeptide(L)' 'MKKADAETIYSTLIECLKKKNLQVGRIVGLGFDGAATFSERRTSVQARIKKHTPHALFVHCHLLQLACVQAAMFIKH' A
#
# COMPACT_ATOMS: atom_id res chain seq x y z
N MET A 1 11.93 4.41 15.11
CA MET A 1 11.16 4.55 13.84
C MET A 1 10.56 3.20 13.47
N LYS A 2 9.31 3.14 13.02
CA LYS A 2 8.74 1.92 12.41
C LYS A 2 9.39 1.72 11.03
N LYS A 3 9.66 0.47 10.64
CA LYS A 3 10.20 0.15 9.31
C LYS A 3 9.13 0.42 8.24
N ALA A 4 9.55 0.92 7.08
CA ALA A 4 8.68 1.14 5.93
C ALA A 4 8.63 -0.09 5.01
N ASP A 5 8.53 -1.28 5.60
CA ASP A 5 8.37 -2.54 4.87
C ASP A 5 6.89 -2.90 4.70
N ALA A 6 6.62 -3.80 3.76
CA ALA A 6 5.27 -4.16 3.36
C ALA A 6 4.45 -4.76 4.52
N GLU A 7 5.11 -5.44 5.45
CA GLU A 7 4.46 -6.05 6.61
C GLU A 7 4.00 -5.03 7.63
N THR A 8 4.88 -4.08 7.95
CA THR A 8 4.61 -3.01 8.90
C THR A 8 3.51 -2.10 8.37
N ILE A 9 3.56 -1.76 7.08
CA ILE A 9 2.52 -0.96 6.42
C ILE A 9 1.20 -1.71 6.40
N TYR A 10 1.20 -2.99 5.98
CA TYR A 10 -0.01 -3.82 5.99
C TYR A 10 -0.63 -3.88 7.38
N SER A 11 0.14 -4.24 8.41
CA SER A 11 -0.36 -4.38 9.77
C SER A 11 -0.94 -3.07 10.30
N THR A 12 -0.27 -1.94 10.04
CA THR A 12 -0.75 -0.61 10.44
C THR A 12 -2.04 -0.23 9.72
N LEU A 13 -2.16 -0.55 8.43
CA LEU A 13 -3.37 -0.32 7.65
C LEU A 13 -4.55 -1.13 8.20
N ILE A 14 -4.35 -2.42 8.47
CA ILE A 14 -5.39 -3.30 9.01
C ILE A 14 -5.85 -2.84 10.39
N GLU A 15 -4.91 -2.41 11.25
CA GLU A 15 -5.23 -1.84 12.56
C GLU A 15 -6.07 -0.56 12.42
N CYS A 16 -5.73 0.32 11.48
CA CYS A 16 -6.49 1.54 11.20
C CYS A 16 -7.91 1.23 10.72
N LEU A 17 -8.07 0.27 9.81
CA LEU A 17 -9.38 -0.17 9.33
C LEU A 17 -10.22 -0.75 10.48
N LYS A 18 -9.62 -1.60 11.32
CA LYS A 18 -10.28 -2.17 12.51
C LYS A 18 -10.76 -1.10 13.48
N LYS A 19 -9.94 -0.08 13.78
CA LYS A 19 -10.32 1.07 14.63
C LYS A 19 -11.51 1.85 14.07
N LYS A 20 -11.72 1.81 12.75
CA LYS A 20 -12.86 2.44 12.06
C LYS A 20 -14.04 1.49 11.85
N ASN A 21 -14.02 0.28 12.44
CA ASN A 21 -15.00 -0.78 12.23
C ASN A 21 -15.16 -1.18 10.75
N LEU A 22 -14.10 -1.02 9.94
CA LEU A 22 -14.07 -1.43 8.55
C LEU A 22 -13.49 -2.84 8.43
N GLN A 23 -14.23 -3.71 7.74
CA GLN A 23 -13.80 -5.09 7.52
C GLN A 23 -12.90 -5.18 6.29
N VAL A 24 -11.70 -5.74 6.48
CA VAL A 24 -10.72 -5.96 5.41
C VAL A 24 -11.33 -6.78 4.27
N GLY A 25 -12.13 -7.80 4.59
CA GLY A 25 -12.82 -8.64 3.61
C GLY A 25 -13.86 -7.92 2.73
N ARG A 26 -14.19 -6.66 3.03
CA ARG A 26 -15.13 -5.82 2.27
C ARG A 26 -14.44 -4.74 1.45
N ILE A 27 -13.11 -4.79 1.36
CA ILE A 27 -12.35 -3.92 0.48
C ILE A 27 -12.70 -4.26 -0.97
N VAL A 28 -13.22 -3.27 -1.70
CA VAL A 28 -13.52 -3.38 -3.14
C VAL A 28 -12.39 -2.83 -4.01
N GLY A 29 -11.51 -2.01 -3.46
CA GLY A 29 -10.29 -1.59 -4.14
C GLY A 29 -9.38 -0.66 -3.34
N LEU A 30 -8.13 -0.54 -3.79
CA LEU A 30 -7.10 0.37 -3.24
C LEU A 30 -6.30 1.03 -4.35
N GLY A 31 -5.96 2.31 -4.12
CA GLY A 31 -4.98 3.05 -4.90
C GLY A 31 -3.71 3.33 -4.09
N PHE A 32 -2.54 3.12 -4.69
CA PHE A 32 -1.23 3.44 -4.09
C PHE A 32 -0.21 3.82 -5.17
N ASP A 33 0.96 4.33 -4.75
CA ASP A 33 2.09 4.49 -5.67
C ASP A 33 2.62 3.14 -6.17
N GLY A 34 3.39 3.17 -7.24
CA GLY A 34 3.97 1.98 -7.84
C GLY A 34 5.16 1.40 -7.06
N ALA A 35 5.46 1.86 -5.84
CA ALA A 35 6.62 1.38 -5.10
C ALA A 35 6.51 -0.12 -4.83
N ALA A 36 7.63 -0.85 -4.94
CA ALA A 36 7.68 -2.31 -4.81
C ALA A 36 7.03 -2.81 -3.51
N THR A 37 7.20 -2.07 -2.41
CA THR A 37 6.57 -2.34 -1.11
C THR A 37 5.03 -2.47 -1.19
N PHE A 38 4.38 -1.73 -2.11
CA PHE A 38 2.95 -1.79 -2.35
C PHE A 38 2.57 -2.70 -3.52
N SER A 39 3.37 -2.74 -4.59
CA SER A 39 2.98 -3.32 -5.89
C SER A 39 3.60 -4.69 -6.20
N GLU A 40 4.65 -5.12 -5.50
CA GLU A 40 5.37 -6.35 -5.83
C GLU A 40 4.48 -7.61 -5.68
N ARG A 41 4.72 -8.63 -6.49
CA ARG A 41 3.81 -9.78 -6.65
C ARG A 41 3.69 -10.69 -5.41
N ARG A 42 4.70 -10.78 -4.53
CA ARG A 42 4.77 -11.83 -3.49
C ARG A 42 4.60 -11.34 -2.05
N THR A 43 5.27 -10.25 -1.68
CA THR A 43 5.41 -9.82 -0.27
C THR A 43 4.79 -8.45 0.01
N SER A 44 4.30 -7.77 -1.03
CA SER A 44 3.77 -6.41 -0.96
C SER A 44 2.47 -6.30 -0.16
N VAL A 45 2.10 -5.06 0.15
CA VAL A 45 0.81 -4.73 0.74
C VAL A 45 -0.35 -5.23 -0.14
N GLN A 46 -0.28 -5.04 -1.46
CA GLN A 46 -1.28 -5.55 -2.40
C GLN A 46 -1.42 -7.07 -2.31
N ALA A 47 -0.29 -7.80 -2.35
CA ALA A 47 -0.30 -9.25 -2.30
C ALA A 47 -0.93 -9.77 -0.99
N ARG A 48 -0.67 -9.10 0.13
CA ARG A 48 -1.26 -9.43 1.45
C ARG A 48 -2.77 -9.15 1.49
N ILE A 49 -3.23 -8.00 1.01
CA ILE A 49 -4.66 -7.65 0.98
C ILE A 49 -5.44 -8.58 0.03
N LYS A 50 -4.85 -8.93 -1.12
CA LYS A 50 -5.47 -9.80 -2.12
C LYS A 50 -5.75 -11.22 -1.60
N LYS A 51 -5.02 -11.69 -0.57
CA LYS A 51 -5.34 -12.95 0.13
C LYS A 51 -6.69 -12.90 0.86
N HIS A 52 -7.08 -11.72 1.33
CA HIS A 52 -8.35 -11.51 2.05
C HIS A 52 -9.47 -11.02 1.13
N THR A 53 -9.12 -10.29 0.07
CA THR A 53 -10.06 -9.72 -0.90
C THR A 53 -9.59 -9.98 -2.33
N PRO A 54 -9.74 -11.22 -2.84
CA PRO A 54 -9.29 -11.57 -4.19
C PRO A 54 -10.02 -10.79 -5.29
N HIS A 55 -11.21 -10.27 -4.97
CA HIS A 55 -12.07 -9.47 -5.86
C HIS A 55 -11.74 -7.96 -5.86
N ALA A 56 -10.84 -7.50 -4.98
CA ALA A 56 -10.52 -6.08 -4.89
C ALA A 56 -9.73 -5.59 -6.13
N LEU A 57 -10.07 -4.39 -6.61
CA LEU A 57 -9.35 -3.70 -7.66
C LEU A 57 -8.13 -2.96 -7.09
N PHE A 58 -6.97 -3.12 -7.70
CA PHE A 58 -5.75 -2.42 -7.28
C PHE A 58 -5.28 -1.50 -8.38
N VAL A 59 -5.21 -0.20 -8.09
CA VAL A 59 -4.85 0.83 -9.06
C VAL A 59 -3.52 1.45 -8.66
N HIS A 60 -2.56 1.46 -9.58
CA HIS A 60 -1.29 2.13 -9.36
C HIS A 60 -1.39 3.56 -9.85
N CYS A 61 -1.22 4.53 -8.93
CA CYS A 61 -1.25 5.94 -9.25
C CYS A 61 0.14 6.40 -9.70
N HIS A 62 0.31 6.57 -11.02
CA HIS A 62 1.58 6.98 -11.62
C HIS A 62 1.99 8.41 -11.23
N LEU A 63 1.02 9.30 -11.01
CA LEU A 63 1.29 10.68 -10.60
C LEU A 63 1.92 10.75 -9.20
N LEU A 64 1.49 9.88 -8.29
CA LEU A 64 2.06 9.81 -6.94
C LEU A 64 3.51 9.29 -6.99
N GLN A 65 3.78 8.27 -7.81
CA GLN A 65 5.13 7.78 -8.06
C GLN A 65 6.05 8.90 -8.57
N LEU A 66 5.59 9.68 -9.55
CA LEU A 66 6.36 10.78 -10.14
C LEU A 66 6.67 11.86 -9.10
N ALA A 67 5.68 12.26 -8.31
CA ALA A 67 5.86 13.25 -7.23
C ALA A 67 6.88 12.78 -6.18
N CYS A 68 6.80 11.51 -5.77
CA CYS A 68 7.76 10.91 -4.83
C CYS A 68 9.20 10.90 -5.39
N VAL A 69 9.38 10.54 -6.66
CA VAL A 69 10.69 10.55 -7.32
C VAL A 69 11.24 11.97 -7.43
N GLN A 70 10.41 12.93 -7.83
CA GLN A 70 10.80 14.34 -7.90
C GLN A 70 11.23 14.86 -6.52
N ALA A 71 10.41 14.65 -5.49
CA ALA A 71 10.76 15.04 -4.13
C ALA A 71 12.08 14.41 -3.65
N ALA A 72 12.32 13.13 -3.94
CA ALA A 72 13.55 12.45 -3.57
C ALA A 72 14.79 13.03 -4.31
N MET A 73 14.64 13.50 -5.55
CA MET A 73 15.72 14.21 -6.26
C MET A 73 16.07 15.54 -5.58
N PHE A 74 15.10 16.25 -5.01
CA PHE A 74 15.33 17.49 -4.27
C PHE A 74 15.96 17.30 -2.89
N ILE A 75 15.95 16.07 -2.35
CA ILE A 75 16.51 15.74 -1.02
C ILE A 75 17.96 15.24 -1.12
N LYS A 76 18.44 14.87 -2.32
CA LYS A 76 19.84 14.51 -2.53
C LYS A 76 20.73 15.76 -2.48
N HIS A 77 21.24 16.05 -1.27
CA HIS A 77 22.49 16.78 -1.06
C HIS A 77 23.69 15.85 -1.26
#